data_AF-A0A1Q5U3T1-F1
#
_entry.id   AF-A0A1Q5U3T1-F1
#
_cell.length_a   1.000
_cell.length_b   1.000
_cell.length_c   1.000
_cell.angle_alpha   90.00
_cell.angle_beta   90.00
_cell.angle_gamma   90.00
#
_symmetry.space_group_name_H-M   'P 1'
#
loop_
_entity.id
_entity.type
_entity.pdbx_description
1 polymer ?
#
loop_
_entity_poly.entity_id
_entity_poly.type
_entity_poly.pdbx_seq_one_letter_code
_entity_poly.pdbx_strand_id
1 'polypeptide(L)' 'MTQEEIEHMIQQYLDAEKTVLQGKTLTFNGQSMTLENLTEIVKGRERWEQRLSALKRRKKGTPMYKLARF' A
#
# COMPACT_ATOMS: atom_id res chain seq x y z
N MET A 1 4.40 -6.61 -11.87
CA MET A 1 3.38 -6.33 -10.85
C MET A 1 2.37 -5.38 -11.43
N THR A 2 1.13 -5.81 -11.58
CA THR A 2 0.04 -5.00 -12.16
C THR A 2 -0.55 -4.07 -11.09
N GLN A 3 -1.31 -3.05 -11.51
CA GLN A 3 -1.96 -2.14 -10.57
C GLN A 3 -2.94 -2.88 -9.65
N GLU A 4 -3.65 -3.87 -10.22
CA GLU A 4 -4.63 -4.70 -9.52
C GLU A 4 -4.00 -5.54 -8.41
N GLU A 5 -2.81 -6.12 -8.66
CA GLU A 5 -2.08 -6.87 -7.63
C GLU A 5 -1.74 -5.97 -6.43
N ILE A 6 -1.37 -4.71 -6.66
CA ILE A 6 -1.04 -3.77 -5.58
C ILE A 6 -2.29 -3.37 -4.81
N GLU A 7 -3.41 -3.11 -5.50
CA GLU A 7 -4.69 -2.79 -4.87
C GLU A 7 -5.20 -3.97 -4.02
N HIS A 8 -5.06 -5.20 -4.53
CA HIS A 8 -5.40 -6.42 -3.79
C HIS A 8 -4.53 -6.61 -2.53
N MET A 9 -3.23 -6.30 -2.62
CA MET A 9 -2.35 -6.31 -1.44
C MET A 9 -2.79 -5.27 -0.41
N ILE A 10 -3.09 -4.03 -0.83
CA ILE A 10 -3.56 -2.96 0.08
C ILE A 10 -4.85 -3.38 0.79
N GLN A 11 -5.79 -4.01 0.09
CA GLN A 11 -7.03 -4.52 0.69
C GLN A 11 -6.75 -5.57 1.76
N GLN A 12 -5.85 -6.52 1.51
CA GLN A 12 -5.47 -7.50 2.52
C GLN A 12 -4.86 -6.85 3.78
N TYR A 13 -4.04 -5.80 3.63
CA TYR A 13 -3.52 -5.04 4.79
C TYR A 13 -4.64 -4.29 5.55
N LEU A 14 -5.68 -3.81 4.87
CA LEU A 14 -6.84 -3.17 5.51
C LEU A 14 -7.69 -4.17 6.30
N ASP A 15 -7.96 -5.34 5.73
CA ASP A 15 -8.68 -6.41 6.44
C ASP A 15 -7.86 -6.92 7.63
N ALA A 16 -6.53 -6.97 7.49
CA ALA A 16 -5.62 -7.26 8.57
C ALA A 16 -5.72 -6.25 9.72
N GLU A 17 -5.64 -4.97 9.40
CA GLU A 17 -5.79 -3.89 10.38
C GLU A 17 -7.13 -3.96 11.12
N LYS A 18 -8.23 -4.20 10.40
CA LYS A 18 -9.57 -4.35 10.98
C LYS A 18 -9.66 -5.56 11.91
N THR A 19 -9.06 -6.69 11.54
CA THR A 19 -9.05 -7.93 12.33
C THR A 19 -8.23 -7.76 13.61
N VAL A 20 -7.06 -7.13 13.50
CA VAL A 20 -6.19 -6.81 14.63
C VAL A 20 -6.86 -5.84 15.58
N LEU A 21 -7.54 -4.80 15.06
CA LEU A 21 -8.30 -3.84 15.87
C LEU A 21 -9.48 -4.48 16.60
N GLN A 22 -10.05 -5.57 16.07
CA GLN A 22 -11.06 -6.39 16.75
C GLN A 22 -10.47 -7.28 17.87
N GLY A 23 -9.18 -7.20 18.14
CA GLY A 23 -8.49 -8.00 19.15
C GLY A 23 -8.23 -9.46 18.73
N LYS A 24 -8.37 -9.77 17.42
CA LYS A 24 -8.07 -11.10 16.89
C LYS A 24 -6.63 -11.15 16.37
N THR A 25 -5.97 -12.26 16.62
CA THR A 25 -4.64 -12.54 16.06
C THR A 25 -4.78 -12.94 14.59
N LEU A 26 -4.12 -12.23 13.68
CA LEU A 26 -4.13 -12.57 12.26
C LEU A 26 -2.77 -13.14 11.86
N THR A 27 -2.75 -14.34 11.30
CA THR A 27 -1.56 -14.87 10.61
C THR A 27 -1.43 -14.24 9.23
N PHE A 28 -0.63 -13.19 9.13
CA PHE A 28 -0.35 -12.50 7.87
C PHE A 28 1.05 -12.89 7.39
N ASN A 29 1.15 -13.35 6.13
CA ASN A 29 2.41 -13.78 5.52
C ASN A 29 3.18 -14.86 6.34
N GLY A 30 2.46 -15.78 6.98
CA GLY A 30 3.04 -16.84 7.82
C GLY A 30 3.49 -16.41 9.22
N GLN A 31 3.32 -15.13 9.57
CA GLN A 31 3.61 -14.62 10.91
C GLN A 31 2.31 -14.22 11.62
N SER A 32 2.17 -14.58 12.89
CA SER A 32 1.07 -14.11 13.73
C SER A 32 1.26 -12.64 14.05
N MET A 33 0.42 -11.79 13.49
CA MET A 33 0.37 -10.35 13.77
C MET A 33 -0.73 -10.05 14.78
N THR A 34 -0.37 -9.25 15.77
CA THR A 34 -1.26 -8.78 16.84
C THR A 34 -1.27 -7.26 16.87
N LEU A 35 -1.95 -6.65 17.85
CA LEU A 35 -1.98 -5.19 18.04
C LEU A 35 -0.57 -4.58 18.15
N GLU A 36 0.41 -5.33 18.63
CA GLU A 36 1.81 -4.90 18.73
C GLU A 36 2.43 -4.66 17.34
N ASN A 37 1.97 -5.40 16.32
CA ASN A 37 2.40 -5.25 14.93
C ASN A 37 1.54 -4.26 14.13
N LEU A 38 0.56 -3.59 14.74
CA LEU A 38 -0.30 -2.62 14.05
C LEU A 38 0.52 -1.54 13.32
N THR A 39 1.59 -1.06 13.97
CA THR A 39 2.53 -0.10 13.40
C THR A 39 3.24 -0.64 12.15
N GLU A 40 3.53 -1.95 12.11
CA GLU A 40 4.16 -2.60 10.96
C GLU A 40 3.18 -2.78 9.80
N ILE A 41 1.92 -3.14 10.11
CA ILE A 41 0.83 -3.27 9.13
C ILE A 41 0.58 -1.92 8.43
N VAL A 42 0.49 -0.84 9.21
CA VAL A 42 0.31 0.53 8.70
C VAL A 42 1.49 0.95 7.82
N LYS A 43 2.73 0.69 8.25
CA LYS A 43 3.93 0.94 7.43
C LYS A 43 3.94 0.11 6.15
N GLY A 44 3.47 -1.14 6.21
CA GLY A 44 3.31 -2.00 5.03
C GLY A 44 2.36 -1.39 4.02
N ARG A 45 1.17 -0.94 4.46
CA ARG A 45 0.19 -0.25 3.62
C ARG A 45 0.77 0.99 2.96
N GLU A 46 1.43 1.86 3.74
CA GLU A 46 2.01 3.10 3.22
C GLU A 46 3.06 2.82 2.13
N ARG A 47 3.90 1.80 2.30
CA ARG A 47 4.86 1.38 1.26
C ARG A 47 4.17 0.96 -0.03
N TRP A 48 3.06 0.22 0.06
CA TRP A 48 2.30 -0.19 -1.11
C TRP A 48 1.58 0.98 -1.77
N GLU A 49 1.02 1.91 -1.00
CA GLU A 49 0.40 3.14 -1.51
C GLU A 49 1.43 4.04 -2.20
N GLN A 50 2.61 4.22 -1.61
CA GLN A 50 3.71 4.95 -2.22
C GLN A 50 4.09 4.30 -3.57
N ARG A 51 4.18 2.97 -3.63
CA ARG A 51 4.50 2.24 -4.86
C ARG A 51 3.37 2.36 -5.91
N LEU A 52 2.11 2.32 -5.49
CA LEU A 52 0.94 2.57 -6.34
C LEU A 52 0.96 3.98 -6.92
N SER A 53 1.25 4.98 -6.08
CA SER A 53 1.34 6.38 -6.49
C SER A 53 2.47 6.60 -7.51
N ALA A 54 3.62 5.95 -7.31
CA ALA A 54 4.74 6.00 -8.22
C ALA A 54 4.41 5.34 -9.57
N LEU A 55 3.71 4.20 -9.56
CA LEU A 55 3.22 3.56 -10.78
C LEU A 55 2.18 4.42 -11.51
N LYS A 56 1.20 4.98 -10.78
CA LYS A 56 0.21 5.91 -11.36
C LYS A 56 0.89 7.13 -11.97
N ARG A 57 1.89 7.72 -11.30
CA ARG A 57 2.69 8.85 -11.84
C ARG A 57 3.43 8.46 -13.12
N ARG A 58 4.07 7.28 -13.16
CA ARG A 58 4.73 6.77 -14.38
C ARG A 58 3.74 6.56 -15.51
N LYS A 59 2.57 5.97 -15.23
CA LYS A 59 1.50 5.75 -16.21
C LYS A 59 0.91 7.06 -16.74
N LYS A 60 0.83 8.08 -15.90
CA LYS A 60 0.28 9.41 -16.24
C LYS A 60 1.28 10.32 -16.97
N GLY A 61 2.48 9.83 -17.30
CA GLY A 61 3.43 10.47 -18.24
C GLY A 61 3.45 11.98 -18.16
N THR A 62 4.09 12.55 -17.14
CA THR A 62 4.25 14.01 -17.07
C THR A 62 5.06 14.45 -18.29
N PRO A 63 4.54 15.33 -19.16
CA PRO A 63 5.30 15.78 -20.32
C PRO A 63 6.52 16.55 -19.80
N MET A 64 7.71 16.04 -20.09
CA MET A 64 8.98 16.54 -19.54
C MET A 64 9.48 17.83 -20.21
N TYR A 65 8.64 18.51 -20.98
CA TYR A 65 9.00 19.69 -21.75
C TYR A 65 8.39 20.95 -21.11
N LYS A 66 9.25 21.85 -20.63
CA LYS A 66 8.89 23.24 -20.31
C LYS A 66 8.71 23.99 -21.64
N LEU A 67 7.49 24.39 -21.96
CA LEU A 67 7.25 25.42 -22.98
C LEU A 67 7.79 26.74 -22.42
N ALA A 68 8.98 27.15 -22.85
CA ALA A 68 9.45 28.50 -22.62
C ALA A 68 8.59 29.45 -23.45
N ARG A 69 7.93 30.39 -22.78
CA ARG A 69 7.18 31.46 -23.45
C ARG A 69 8.10 32.67 -23.59
N PHE A 70 8.40 33.02 -24.83
CA PHE A 70 9.08 34.25 -25.24
C PHE A 70 8.06 35.38 -25.42
#